data_AF-A0A8T2UAR4-F1
#
_entry.id   AF-A0A8T2UAR4-F1
#
_cell.length_a   1.000
_cell.length_b   1.000
_cell.length_c   1.000
_cell.angle_alpha   90.00
_cell.angle_beta   90.00
_cell.angle_gamma   90.00
#
_symmetry.space_group_name_H-M   'P 1'
#
loop_
_entity.id
_entity.type
_entity.pdbx_description
1 polymer ?
#
loop_
_entity_poly.entity_id
_entity_poly.type
_entity_poly.pdbx_seq_one_letter_code
_entity_poly.pdbx_strand_id
1 'polypeptide(L)'
;MLGNDCRFGYDMAAVNLHLSYNFHRKDQNLVSSLAEGQAPPYMIIACCDSRVDPCTVLNLPPGEAFVLRNIGNMVPAYSAQSACSSAASAIEYAVLHLKVKHLVVMGHSRCGAVKALMGIEDRFK
;
A
#
# COMPACT_ATOMS: atom_id res chain seq x y z
N MET A 1 -0.36 35.94 -9.17
CA MET A 1 1.06 35.67 -8.84
C MET A 1 1.25 34.17 -8.77
N LEU A 2 1.60 33.54 -9.89
CA LEU A 2 1.91 32.12 -9.97
C LEU A 2 3.41 31.96 -9.74
N GLY A 3 3.79 31.52 -8.55
CA GLY A 3 5.19 31.22 -8.20
C GLY A 3 5.60 29.87 -8.79
N ASN A 4 6.54 29.91 -9.72
CA ASN A 4 7.08 28.78 -10.49
C ASN A 4 8.13 27.93 -9.75
N ASP A 5 8.08 27.84 -8.42
CA ASP A 5 9.04 27.02 -7.65
C ASP A 5 8.46 25.67 -7.25
N CYS A 6 7.98 24.89 -8.23
CA CYS A 6 7.65 23.49 -8.03
C CYS A 6 8.92 22.62 -8.11
N ARG A 7 9.81 22.74 -7.12
CA ARG A 7 10.96 21.81 -6.93
C ARG A 7 10.49 20.47 -6.32
N PHE A 8 9.40 19.91 -6.82
CA PHE A 8 8.88 18.58 -6.43
C PHE A 8 9.27 17.49 -7.45
N GLY A 9 10.27 17.74 -8.28
CA GLY A 9 10.83 16.73 -9.17
C GLY A 9 11.93 15.95 -8.47
N TYR A 10 11.58 14.89 -7.75
CA TYR A 10 12.54 13.78 -7.63
C TYR A 10 12.71 13.22 -9.04
N ASP A 11 13.95 13.11 -9.51
CA ASP A 11 14.21 12.36 -10.73
C ASP A 11 13.77 10.91 -10.49
N MET A 12 12.68 10.51 -11.15
CA MET A 12 12.13 9.16 -11.05
C MET A 12 13.18 8.11 -11.43
N ALA A 13 14.14 8.45 -12.31
CA ALA A 13 15.26 7.58 -12.63
C ALA A 13 16.21 7.42 -11.45
N ALA A 14 16.53 8.52 -10.73
CA ALA A 14 17.37 8.47 -9.54
C ALA A 14 16.70 7.68 -8.40
N VAL A 15 15.39 7.85 -8.18
CA VAL A 15 14.63 7.06 -7.20
C VAL A 15 14.64 5.59 -7.58
N ASN A 16 14.38 5.26 -8.84
CA ASN A 16 14.39 3.88 -9.31
C ASN A 16 15.77 3.22 -9.18
N LEU A 17 16.84 3.94 -9.53
CA LEU A 17 18.21 3.45 -9.39
C LEU A 17 18.55 3.18 -7.92
N HIS A 18 18.15 4.08 -7.02
CA HIS A 18 18.34 3.90 -5.59
C HIS A 18 17.56 2.68 -5.07
N LEU A 19 16.30 2.51 -5.49
CA LEU A 19 15.47 1.37 -5.09
C LEU A 19 16.06 0.05 -5.58
N SER A 20 16.41 -0.05 -6.87
CA SER A 20 17.07 -1.23 -7.43
C SER A 20 18.37 -1.55 -6.70
N TYR A 21 19.22 -0.54 -6.46
CA TYR A 21 20.49 -0.74 -5.77
C TYR A 21 20.32 -1.29 -4.34
N ASN A 22 19.40 -0.70 -3.55
CA ASN A 22 19.18 -1.10 -2.16
C ASN A 22 18.46 -2.45 -2.04
N PHE A 23 17.56 -2.76 -2.98
CA PHE A 23 16.83 -4.02 -3.00
C PHE A 23 17.74 -5.18 -3.42
N HIS A 24 18.49 -5.04 -4.52
CA HIS A 24 19.38 -6.07 -5.03
C HIS A 24 20.59 -6.37 -4.14
N ARG A 25 21.06 -5.41 -3.34
CA ARG A 25 22.21 -5.63 -2.45
C ARG A 25 21.89 -6.42 -1.19
N LYS A 26 20.65 -6.35 -0.68
CA LYS A 26 20.33 -6.92 0.63
C LYS A 26 20.23 -8.44 0.59
N ASP A 27 19.62 -9.00 -0.44
CA ASP A 27 19.46 -10.45 -0.58
C ASP A 27 19.21 -10.85 -2.05
N GLN A 28 20.26 -11.27 -2.77
CA GLN A 28 20.14 -11.64 -4.17
C GLN A 28 19.29 -12.90 -4.38
N ASN A 29 19.32 -13.85 -3.43
CA ASN A 29 18.55 -15.08 -3.52
C ASN A 29 17.05 -14.79 -3.40
N LEU A 30 16.68 -13.92 -2.46
CA LEU A 30 15.30 -13.46 -2.31
C LEU A 30 14.81 -12.78 -3.60
N VAL A 31 15.62 -11.88 -4.18
CA VAL A 31 15.22 -11.17 -5.40
C VAL A 31 15.04 -12.13 -6.57
N SER A 32 15.98 -13.06 -6.77
CA SER A 32 15.86 -14.08 -7.80
C SER A 32 14.62 -14.96 -7.59
N SER A 33 14.33 -15.37 -6.35
CA SER A 33 13.12 -16.14 -6.05
C SER A 33 11.84 -15.37 -6.34
N LEU A 34 11.79 -14.07 -6.01
CA LEU A 34 10.61 -13.24 -6.25
C LEU A 34 10.43 -12.86 -7.73
N ALA A 35 11.48 -12.92 -8.53
CA ALA A 35 11.41 -12.70 -9.97
C ALA A 35 10.65 -13.84 -10.68
N GLU A 36 10.72 -15.07 -10.16
CA GLU A 36 10.00 -16.23 -10.70
C GLU A 36 8.51 -16.23 -10.32
N GLY A 37 8.12 -15.50 -9.27
CA GLY A 37 6.73 -15.39 -8.85
C GLY A 37 6.55 -14.95 -7.40
N GLN A 38 5.30 -14.84 -6.98
CA GLN A 38 4.91 -14.46 -5.61
C GLN A 38 3.84 -15.40 -5.07
N ALA A 39 3.90 -15.68 -3.76
CA ALA A 39 2.89 -16.45 -3.05
C ALA A 39 2.71 -15.91 -1.61
N PRO A 40 2.30 -14.64 -1.45
CA PRO A 40 2.20 -14.02 -0.14
C PRO A 40 1.13 -14.70 0.72
N PRO A 41 1.42 -15.05 1.98
CA PRO A 41 0.42 -15.59 2.89
C PRO A 41 -0.60 -14.53 3.36
N TYR A 42 -0.28 -13.24 3.28
CA TYR A 42 -1.13 -12.15 3.75
C TYR A 42 -1.60 -11.24 2.62
N MET A 43 -2.86 -10.83 2.67
CA MET A 43 -3.34 -9.60 2.06
C MET A 43 -3.52 -8.54 3.14
N ILE A 44 -3.00 -7.34 2.92
CA ILE A 44 -3.15 -6.22 3.86
C ILE A 44 -3.80 -5.04 3.15
N ILE A 45 -4.89 -4.54 3.73
CA ILE A 45 -5.57 -3.31 3.30
C ILE A 45 -5.25 -2.22 4.32
N ALA A 46 -4.46 -1.22 3.94
CA ALA A 46 -3.95 -0.17 4.82
C ALA A 46 -4.24 1.24 4.28
N CYS A 47 -4.03 2.26 5.12
CA CYS A 47 -4.26 3.64 4.72
C CYS A 47 -3.11 4.17 3.84
N CYS A 48 -3.39 5.09 2.93
CA CYS A 48 -2.37 5.85 2.19
C CYS A 48 -1.55 6.82 3.06
N ASP A 49 -1.82 6.89 4.37
CA ASP A 49 -1.10 7.72 5.32
C ASP A 49 0.41 7.41 5.30
N SER A 50 1.24 8.41 5.00
CA SER A 50 2.69 8.25 4.84
C SER A 50 3.40 7.81 6.12
N ARG A 51 2.76 7.93 7.28
CA ARG A 51 3.32 7.53 8.58
C ARG A 51 3.17 6.04 8.85
N VAL A 52 2.36 5.33 8.06
CA VAL A 52 1.99 3.93 8.31
C VAL A 52 2.20 3.11 7.04
N ASP A 53 3.42 2.62 6.88
CA ASP A 53 3.73 1.58 5.90
C ASP A 53 3.51 0.19 6.54
N PRO A 54 2.57 -0.64 6.02
CA PRO A 54 2.20 -1.88 6.68
C PRO A 54 3.36 -2.89 6.74
N CYS A 55 4.19 -2.98 5.69
CA CYS A 55 5.32 -3.91 5.66
C CYS A 55 6.38 -3.51 6.70
N THR A 56 6.66 -2.22 6.84
CA THR A 56 7.59 -1.71 7.85
C THR A 56 7.06 -1.90 9.26
N VAL A 57 5.79 -1.56 9.51
CA VAL A 57 5.18 -1.65 10.84
C VAL A 57 5.10 -3.10 11.34
N LEU A 58 4.80 -4.05 10.45
CA LEU A 58 4.71 -5.48 10.78
C LEU A 58 6.03 -6.22 10.57
N ASN A 59 7.10 -5.52 10.18
CA ASN A 59 8.41 -6.10 9.87
C ASN A 59 8.31 -7.26 8.86
N LEU A 60 7.51 -7.09 7.82
CA LEU A 60 7.29 -8.09 6.77
C LEU A 60 8.34 -7.91 5.66
N PRO A 61 9.10 -8.97 5.32
CA PRO A 61 10.00 -8.93 4.19
C PRO A 61 9.24 -8.91 2.85
N PRO A 62 9.91 -8.53 1.75
CA PRO A 62 9.35 -8.61 0.40
C PRO A 62 8.82 -10.02 0.10
N GLY A 63 7.63 -10.09 -0.50
CA GLY A 63 6.97 -11.36 -0.84
C GLY A 63 6.00 -11.89 0.22
N GLU A 64 6.01 -11.36 1.46
CA GLU A 64 5.11 -11.86 2.52
C GLU A 64 3.70 -11.26 2.48
N ALA A 65 3.52 -10.08 1.89
CA ALA A 65 2.22 -9.42 1.85
C ALA A 65 1.89 -8.86 0.46
N PHE A 66 0.65 -9.11 0.04
CA PHE A 66 -0.01 -8.40 -1.05
C PHE A 66 -0.76 -7.20 -0.48
N VAL A 67 -0.33 -5.98 -0.79
CA VAL A 67 -0.78 -4.77 -0.10
C VAL A 67 -1.65 -3.90 -1.00
N LEU A 68 -2.86 -3.59 -0.52
CA LEU A 68 -3.70 -2.52 -1.05
C LEU A 68 -3.65 -1.33 -0.10
N ARG A 69 -3.37 -0.14 -0.63
CA ARG A 69 -3.45 1.11 0.13
C ARG A 69 -4.48 2.05 -0.47
N ASN A 70 -5.43 2.50 0.34
CA ASN A 70 -6.42 3.52 -0.05
C ASN A 70 -6.68 4.50 1.11
N ILE A 71 -7.44 5.56 0.84
CA ILE A 71 -7.76 6.57 1.84
C ILE A 71 -8.65 5.94 2.92
N GLY A 72 -8.14 5.83 4.15
CA GLY A 72 -8.89 5.30 5.28
C GLY A 72 -9.04 3.77 5.32
N ASN A 73 -8.20 3.02 4.58
CA ASN A 73 -8.19 1.54 4.60
C ASN A 73 -9.58 0.92 4.40
N MET A 74 -10.35 1.52 3.49
CA MET A 74 -11.76 1.23 3.27
C MET A 74 -11.93 -0.02 2.41
N VAL A 75 -12.90 -0.85 2.79
CA VAL A 75 -13.36 -2.00 2.02
C VAL A 75 -14.84 -1.77 1.71
N PRO A 76 -15.21 -1.37 0.48
CA PRO A 76 -16.59 -1.15 0.14
C PRO A 76 -17.36 -2.47 0.19
N ALA A 77 -18.62 -2.43 0.64
CA ALA A 77 -19.51 -3.57 0.49
C ALA A 77 -19.66 -3.94 -0.99
N TYR A 78 -19.82 -5.23 -1.26
CA TYR A 78 -20.01 -5.71 -2.64
C TYR A 78 -21.34 -5.20 -3.21
N SER A 79 -21.27 -4.60 -4.39
CA SER A 79 -22.41 -4.17 -5.20
C SER A 79 -22.03 -4.19 -6.68
N ALA A 80 -23.00 -4.12 -7.58
CA ALA A 80 -22.71 -4.05 -9.03
C ALA A 80 -21.81 -2.85 -9.37
N GLN A 81 -21.93 -1.75 -8.62
CA GLN A 81 -21.09 -0.56 -8.78
C GLN A 81 -19.70 -0.73 -8.17
N SER A 82 -19.56 -1.44 -7.04
CA SER A 82 -18.25 -1.63 -6.38
C SER A 82 -17.47 -2.84 -6.89
N ALA A 83 -18.10 -3.73 -7.66
CA ALA A 83 -17.47 -4.92 -8.23
C ALA A 83 -16.24 -4.59 -9.10
N CYS A 84 -16.24 -3.44 -9.77
CA CYS A 84 -15.13 -2.97 -10.60
C CYS A 84 -14.16 -2.02 -9.86
N SER A 85 -14.27 -1.91 -8.52
CA SER A 85 -13.36 -1.07 -7.74
C SER A 85 -11.98 -1.71 -7.59
N SER A 86 -10.94 -0.89 -7.43
CA SER A 86 -9.58 -1.36 -7.15
C SER A 86 -9.52 -2.26 -5.91
N ALA A 87 -10.34 -1.99 -4.91
CA ALA A 87 -10.44 -2.83 -3.71
C ALA A 87 -11.03 -4.20 -4.02
N ALA A 88 -12.15 -4.27 -4.75
CA ALA A 88 -12.76 -5.53 -5.15
C ALA A 88 -11.80 -6.38 -6.00
N SER A 89 -11.19 -5.79 -7.04
CA SER A 89 -10.24 -6.51 -7.91
C SER A 89 -8.99 -6.97 -7.15
N ALA A 90 -8.46 -6.17 -6.23
CA ALA A 90 -7.31 -6.57 -5.41
C ALA A 90 -7.67 -7.74 -4.48
N ILE A 91 -8.85 -7.71 -3.86
CA ILE A 91 -9.32 -8.80 -2.99
C ILE A 91 -9.54 -10.08 -3.79
N GLU A 92 -10.23 -9.96 -4.94
CA GLU A 92 -10.45 -11.09 -5.83
C GLU A 92 -9.14 -11.72 -6.28
N TYR A 93 -8.16 -10.91 -6.69
CA TYR A 93 -6.85 -11.41 -7.09
C TYR A 93 -6.09 -12.08 -5.95
N ALA A 94 -6.06 -11.46 -4.77
CA ALA A 94 -5.40 -12.02 -3.60
C ALA A 94 -5.99 -13.38 -3.21
N VAL A 95 -7.32 -13.50 -3.18
CA VAL A 95 -8.01 -14.71 -2.73
C VAL A 95 -8.02 -15.80 -3.81
N LEU A 96 -8.39 -15.46 -5.05
CA LEU A 96 -8.61 -16.44 -6.11
C LEU A 96 -7.33 -16.80 -6.85
N HIS A 97 -6.38 -15.88 -7.00
CA HIS A 97 -5.15 -16.12 -7.76
C HIS A 97 -3.94 -16.36 -6.85
N LEU A 98 -3.68 -15.47 -5.89
CA LEU A 98 -2.51 -15.60 -5.00
C LEU A 98 -2.73 -16.58 -3.84
N LYS A 99 -3.99 -16.96 -3.57
CA LYS A 99 -4.37 -17.89 -2.50
C LYS A 99 -3.85 -17.45 -1.12
N VAL A 100 -3.95 -16.15 -0.83
CA VAL A 100 -3.59 -15.61 0.49
C VAL A 100 -4.37 -16.35 1.59
N LYS A 101 -3.72 -16.59 2.73
CA LYS A 101 -4.30 -17.30 3.88
C LYS A 101 -5.01 -16.37 4.84
N HIS A 102 -4.58 -15.11 4.87
CA HIS A 102 -5.03 -14.12 5.83
C HIS A 102 -5.34 -12.81 5.12
N LEU A 103 -6.47 -12.19 5.46
CA LEU A 103 -6.84 -10.85 5.01
C LEU A 103 -6.93 -9.93 6.23
N VAL A 104 -6.15 -8.87 6.24
CA VAL A 104 -6.04 -7.94 7.36
C VAL A 104 -6.43 -6.53 6.91
N VAL A 105 -7.40 -5.92 7.60
CA VAL A 105 -7.71 -4.49 7.46
C VAL A 105 -6.99 -3.75 8.57
N MET A 106 -5.97 -2.97 8.22
CA MET A 106 -5.12 -2.25 9.15
C MET A 106 -5.56 -0.79 9.27
N GLY A 107 -6.29 -0.48 10.35
CA GLY A 107 -6.54 0.89 10.77
C GLY A 107 -5.31 1.53 11.42
N HIS A 108 -5.37 2.85 11.64
CA HIS A 108 -4.32 3.55 12.37
C HIS A 108 -4.84 4.76 13.15
N SER A 109 -4.06 5.18 14.15
CA SER A 109 -4.40 6.34 14.97
C SER A 109 -4.37 7.64 14.15
N ARG A 110 -5.25 8.58 14.52
CA ARG A 110 -5.34 9.93 13.93
C ARG A 110 -5.44 9.93 12.39
N CYS A 111 -6.21 8.98 11.84
CA CYS A 111 -6.48 8.89 10.42
C CYS A 111 -7.26 10.12 9.93
N GLY A 112 -6.70 10.83 8.94
CA GLY A 112 -7.34 12.01 8.35
C GLY A 112 -8.67 11.70 7.67
N ALA A 113 -8.79 10.54 7.03
CA ALA A 113 -10.03 10.10 6.39
C ALA A 113 -11.16 9.89 7.41
N VAL A 114 -10.86 9.23 8.52
CA VAL A 114 -11.83 8.98 9.60
C VAL A 114 -12.24 10.30 10.27
N LYS A 115 -11.28 11.20 10.54
CA LYS A 115 -11.60 12.53 11.07
C LYS A 115 -12.54 13.31 10.15
N ALA A 116 -12.24 13.34 8.86
CA ALA A 116 -13.07 14.01 7.86
C ALA A 116 -14.48 13.41 7.82
N LEU A 117 -14.59 12.08 7.85
CA LEU A 117 -15.88 11.38 7.91
C LEU A 117 -16.68 11.73 9.18
N MET A 118 -16.01 11.89 10.31
CA MET A 118 -16.63 12.25 11.59
C MET A 118 -16.92 13.75 11.74
N GLY A 119 -16.55 14.59 10.75
CA GLY A 119 -16.69 16.05 10.85
C GLY A 119 -15.81 16.67 11.94
N ILE A 120 -14.72 16.00 12.32
CA ILE A 120 -13.79 16.50 13.34
C ILE A 120 -12.88 17.54 12.68
N GLU A 121 -13.00 18.80 13.09
CA GLU A 121 -12.11 19.87 12.63
C GLU A 121 -10.66 19.60 13.06
N ASP A 122 -9.75 19.62 12.09
CA ASP A 122 -8.32 19.45 12.35
C ASP A 122 -7.76 20.78 12.91
N ARG A 123 -7.68 20.89 14.24
CA ARG A 123 -7.12 22.05 14.95
C ARG A 123 -5.59 22.22 14.79
N PHE A 124 -4.97 21.53 13.85
CA PHE A 124 -3.51 21.42 13.72
C PHE A 124 -3.00 21.56 12.27
N LYS A 125 -3.75 22.26 11.41
CA LYS A 125 -3.21 22.77 10.14
C LYS A 125 -2.79 24.23 10.30
#